data_AF-A0A2K9HHA1-F1
#
_entry.id   AF-A0A2K9HHA1-F1
#
_cell.length_a   1.000
_cell.length_b   1.000
_cell.length_c   1.000
_cell.angle_alpha   90.00
_cell.angle_beta   90.00
_cell.angle_gamma   90.00
#
_symmetry.space_group_name_H-M   'P 1'
#
loop_
_entity.id
_entity.type
_entity.pdbx_description
1 polymer ?
#
loop_
_entity_poly.entity_id
_entity_poly.type
_entity_poly.pdbx_seq_one_letter_code
_entity_poly.pdbx_strand_id
1 'polypeptide(L)'
;MTKVKSNNLLTPAQAAKNLGISVATLRKYSLIVERTTENSDYFERNSQNNRLYTQKNIEDFKEMVKLSHGPKMTLETSAMQIYPTSETKKVQDEDGQASKVKELQVTVAKLESENKKRELTIKELQAELNDAQKSKEQLQVELDTLKQQAEEKVRNAEPAKDESIKERINEKVSDDKKGHWWNKFMG
;
A
#
# COMPACT_ATOMS: atom_id res chain seq x y z
N MET A 1 -45.41 -38.84 6.65
CA MET A 1 -45.58 -37.37 6.56
C MET A 1 -44.34 -36.70 7.14
N THR A 2 -43.43 -36.25 6.29
CA THR A 2 -42.19 -35.58 6.69
C THR A 2 -42.48 -34.12 7.02
N LYS A 3 -42.29 -33.74 8.28
CA LYS A 3 -42.28 -32.34 8.73
C LYS A 3 -41.18 -31.59 7.96
N VAL A 4 -41.58 -30.88 6.91
CA VAL A 4 -40.70 -29.95 6.19
C VAL A 4 -40.31 -28.87 7.18
N LYS A 5 -39.00 -28.67 7.38
CA LYS A 5 -38.46 -27.60 8.21
C LYS A 5 -39.09 -26.30 7.73
N SER A 6 -39.94 -25.69 8.54
CA SER A 6 -40.45 -24.34 8.30
C SER A 6 -39.23 -23.41 8.31
N ASN A 7 -38.70 -23.10 7.13
CA ASN A 7 -37.73 -22.03 6.99
C ASN A 7 -38.35 -20.80 7.66
N ASN A 8 -37.66 -20.23 8.66
CA ASN A 8 -38.13 -19.04 9.37
C ASN A 8 -38.10 -17.86 8.40
N LEU A 9 -39.19 -17.71 7.65
CA LEU A 9 -39.42 -16.63 6.71
C LEU A 9 -39.86 -15.39 7.49
N LEU A 10 -39.06 -14.34 7.40
CA LEU A 10 -39.26 -13.08 8.07
C LEU A 10 -40.01 -12.12 7.15
N THR A 11 -40.97 -11.43 7.73
CA THR A 11 -41.67 -10.33 7.05
C THR A 11 -40.72 -9.15 6.79
N PRO A 12 -41.04 -8.24 5.84
CA PRO A 12 -40.21 -7.07 5.57
C PRO A 12 -39.97 -6.20 6.81
N ALA A 13 -40.96 -6.08 7.69
CA ALA A 13 -40.84 -5.32 8.94
C ALA A 13 -39.83 -5.96 9.90
N GLN A 14 -39.87 -7.28 10.05
CA GLN A 14 -38.95 -8.01 10.93
C GLN A 14 -37.52 -8.02 10.36
N ALA A 15 -37.37 -8.27 9.06
CA ALA A 15 -36.07 -8.25 8.39
C ALA A 15 -35.42 -6.85 8.47
N ALA A 16 -36.19 -5.79 8.24
CA ALA A 16 -35.72 -4.42 8.35
C ALA A 16 -35.28 -4.08 9.78
N LYS A 17 -36.04 -4.53 10.80
CA LYS A 17 -35.68 -4.37 12.22
C LYS A 17 -34.36 -5.08 12.55
N ASN A 18 -34.14 -6.29 12.04
CA ASN A 18 -32.89 -7.05 12.23
C ASN A 18 -31.67 -6.41 11.55
N LEU A 19 -31.91 -5.69 10.45
CA LEU A 19 -30.88 -4.95 9.71
C LEU A 19 -30.66 -3.53 10.25
N GLY A 20 -31.54 -3.02 11.13
CA GLY A 20 -31.48 -1.64 11.61
C GLY A 20 -31.77 -0.60 10.53
N ILE A 21 -32.51 -0.96 9.47
CA ILE A 21 -32.84 -0.08 8.34
C ILE A 21 -34.36 0.14 8.21
N SER A 22 -34.76 1.13 7.41
CA SER A 22 -36.17 1.32 7.09
C SER A 22 -36.68 0.22 6.13
N VAL A 23 -37.98 -0.10 6.22
CA VAL A 23 -38.63 -1.05 5.30
C VAL A 23 -38.51 -0.58 3.85
N ALA A 24 -38.53 0.72 3.60
CA ALA A 24 -38.33 1.30 2.28
C ALA A 24 -36.91 1.03 1.73
N THR A 25 -35.89 1.14 2.58
CA THR A 25 -34.50 0.82 2.22
C THR A 25 -34.34 -0.65 1.88
N LEU A 26 -34.91 -1.55 2.70
CA LEU A 26 -34.90 -2.99 2.41
C LEU A 26 -35.56 -3.32 1.07
N ARG A 27 -36.69 -2.64 0.75
CA ARG A 27 -37.37 -2.81 -0.53
C ARG A 27 -36.49 -2.37 -1.70
N LYS A 28 -35.74 -1.27 -1.57
CA LYS A 28 -34.76 -0.83 -2.59
C LYS A 28 -33.67 -1.87 -2.80
N TYR A 29 -33.09 -2.40 -1.72
CA TYR A 29 -32.07 -3.44 -1.82
C TYR A 29 -32.59 -4.70 -2.49
N SER A 30 -33.81 -5.12 -2.15
CA SER A 30 -34.46 -6.28 -2.77
C SER A 30 -34.67 -6.08 -4.28
N LEU A 31 -35.09 -4.87 -4.70
CA LEU A 31 -35.22 -4.53 -6.12
C LEU A 31 -33.88 -4.57 -6.86
N ILE A 32 -32.81 -4.11 -6.21
CA ILE A 32 -31.46 -4.20 -6.78
C ILE A 32 -31.11 -5.67 -7.02
N VAL A 33 -31.31 -6.54 -6.04
CA VAL A 33 -31.04 -7.98 -6.16
C VAL A 33 -31.88 -8.65 -7.26
N GLU A 34 -33.18 -8.37 -7.32
CA GLU A 34 -34.07 -8.90 -8.38
C GLU A 34 -33.59 -8.46 -9.77
N ARG A 35 -33.17 -7.20 -9.91
CA ARG A 35 -32.65 -6.68 -11.19
C ARG A 35 -31.27 -7.27 -11.53
N THR A 36 -30.36 -7.38 -10.57
CA THR A 36 -29.00 -7.89 -10.83
C THR A 36 -29.00 -9.39 -11.12
N THR A 37 -29.92 -10.15 -10.51
CA THR A 37 -30.03 -11.60 -10.74
C THR A 37 -30.90 -11.96 -11.94
N GLU A 38 -31.59 -10.97 -12.53
CA GLU A 38 -32.64 -11.15 -13.54
C GLU A 38 -33.77 -12.10 -13.08
N ASN A 39 -33.94 -12.24 -11.76
CA ASN A 39 -34.97 -13.08 -11.16
C ASN A 39 -35.94 -12.20 -10.36
N SER A 40 -37.11 -11.92 -10.95
CA SER A 40 -38.16 -11.11 -10.32
C SER A 40 -38.78 -11.77 -9.08
N ASP A 41 -38.66 -13.09 -8.97
CA ASP A 41 -39.15 -13.92 -7.88
C ASP A 41 -38.00 -14.51 -7.05
N TYR A 42 -36.87 -13.79 -6.95
CA TYR A 42 -35.74 -14.19 -6.12
C TYR A 42 -36.14 -14.37 -4.65
N PHE A 43 -37.04 -13.51 -4.16
CA PHE A 43 -37.59 -13.60 -2.80
C PHE A 43 -38.96 -14.26 -2.85
N GLU A 44 -39.19 -15.20 -1.92
CA GLU A 44 -40.52 -15.79 -1.74
C GLU A 44 -41.54 -14.70 -1.43
N ARG A 45 -42.75 -14.85 -1.96
CA ARG A 45 -43.85 -13.91 -1.77
C ARG A 45 -44.97 -14.59 -1.01
N ASN A 46 -45.61 -13.88 -0.09
CA ASN A 46 -46.81 -14.38 0.57
C ASN A 46 -48.05 -14.21 -0.35
N SER A 47 -49.21 -14.69 0.11
CA SER A 47 -50.50 -14.53 -0.61
C SER A 47 -50.90 -13.07 -0.87
N GLN A 48 -50.34 -12.12 -0.11
CA GLN A 48 -50.54 -10.68 -0.27
C GLN A 48 -49.45 -10.02 -1.13
N ASN A 49 -48.62 -10.82 -1.82
CA ASN A 49 -47.48 -10.37 -2.63
C ASN A 49 -46.39 -9.58 -1.87
N ASN A 50 -46.30 -9.77 -0.55
CA ASN A 50 -45.21 -9.24 0.27
C ASN A 50 -44.01 -10.19 0.22
N ARG A 51 -42.82 -9.62 0.01
CA ARG A 51 -41.54 -10.36 0.04
C ARG A 51 -41.27 -10.93 1.42
N LEU A 52 -40.83 -12.18 1.46
CA LEU A 52 -40.40 -12.90 2.65
C LEU A 52 -38.90 -13.14 2.57
N TYR A 53 -38.22 -12.98 3.70
CA TYR A 53 -36.77 -13.05 3.77
C TYR A 53 -36.34 -14.20 4.66
N THR A 54 -35.34 -14.96 4.23
CA THR A 54 -34.66 -15.92 5.09
C THR A 54 -33.60 -15.22 5.93
N GLN A 55 -33.08 -15.91 6.95
CA GLN A 55 -31.94 -15.42 7.71
C GLN A 55 -30.70 -15.21 6.82
N LYS A 56 -30.48 -16.09 5.83
CA LYS A 56 -29.40 -15.93 4.85
C LYS A 56 -29.54 -14.64 4.06
N ASN A 57 -30.76 -14.29 3.62
CA ASN A 57 -30.98 -13.03 2.89
C ASN A 57 -30.56 -11.81 3.72
N ILE A 58 -30.77 -11.84 5.04
CA ILE A 58 -30.36 -10.77 5.95
C ILE A 58 -28.84 -10.65 6.00
N GLU A 59 -28.13 -11.78 6.05
CA GLU A 59 -26.66 -11.81 6.05
C GLU A 59 -26.10 -11.31 4.72
N ASP A 60 -26.63 -11.81 3.60
CA ASP A 60 -26.27 -11.37 2.25
C ASP A 60 -26.49 -9.85 2.08
N PHE A 61 -27.57 -9.28 2.63
CA PHE A 61 -27.80 -7.84 2.63
C PHE A 61 -26.75 -7.07 3.46
N LYS A 62 -26.31 -7.60 4.59
CA LYS A 62 -25.25 -6.96 5.41
C LYS A 62 -23.93 -6.94 4.65
N GLU A 63 -23.58 -8.04 4.00
CA GLU A 63 -22.38 -8.13 3.17
C GLU A 63 -22.43 -7.17 2.00
N MET A 64 -23.58 -7.09 1.31
CA MET A 64 -23.78 -6.20 0.17
C MET A 64 -23.60 -4.74 0.59
N VAL A 65 -24.21 -4.35 1.71
CA VAL A 65 -24.06 -3.00 2.26
C VAL A 65 -22.61 -2.75 2.64
N LYS A 66 -21.93 -3.70 3.30
CA LYS A 66 -20.51 -3.57 3.69
C LYS A 66 -19.59 -3.37 2.49
N LEU A 67 -19.74 -4.15 1.43
CA LEU A 67 -18.95 -4.02 0.19
C LEU A 67 -19.20 -2.67 -0.50
N SER A 68 -20.44 -2.19 -0.47
CA SER A 68 -20.81 -0.92 -1.12
C SER A 68 -20.17 0.32 -0.49
N HIS A 69 -19.71 0.24 0.77
CA HIS A 69 -18.98 1.34 1.42
C HIS A 69 -17.51 1.43 0.99
N GLY A 70 -17.04 0.51 0.13
CA GLY A 70 -15.69 0.52 -0.43
C GLY A 70 -15.48 1.62 -1.49
N PRO A 71 -14.23 2.01 -1.75
CA PRO A 71 -13.91 3.01 -2.77
C PRO A 71 -14.31 2.50 -4.16
N LYS A 72 -15.05 3.32 -4.92
CA LYS A 72 -15.59 3.00 -6.26
C LYS A 72 -16.53 1.78 -6.32
N MET A 73 -17.03 1.29 -5.18
CA MET A 73 -18.04 0.24 -5.15
C MET A 73 -19.45 0.82 -5.09
N THR A 74 -20.40 0.14 -5.72
CA THR A 74 -21.82 0.49 -5.71
C THR A 74 -22.63 -0.66 -5.14
N LEU A 75 -23.87 -0.39 -4.70
CA LEU A 75 -24.77 -1.44 -4.22
C LEU A 75 -25.06 -2.49 -5.30
N GLU A 76 -25.13 -2.07 -6.56
CA GLU A 76 -25.38 -2.94 -7.71
C GLU A 76 -24.20 -3.88 -7.98
N THR A 77 -22.98 -3.34 -8.00
CA THR A 77 -21.75 -4.14 -8.18
C THR A 77 -21.54 -5.09 -7.01
N SER A 78 -21.85 -4.66 -5.79
CA SER A 78 -21.82 -5.52 -4.61
C SER A 78 -22.86 -6.64 -4.68
N ALA A 79 -24.07 -6.34 -5.17
CA ALA A 79 -25.11 -7.35 -5.35
C ALA A 79 -24.73 -8.40 -6.40
N MET A 80 -24.10 -7.99 -7.52
CA MET A 80 -23.60 -8.93 -8.54
C MET A 80 -22.53 -9.89 -8.01
N GLN A 81 -21.76 -9.49 -6.99
CA GLN A 81 -20.73 -10.34 -6.40
C GLN A 81 -21.31 -11.38 -5.42
N ILE A 82 -22.34 -11.00 -4.66
CA ILE A 82 -22.91 -11.83 -3.61
C ILE A 82 -24.01 -12.75 -4.15
N TYR A 83 -24.83 -12.23 -5.07
CA TYR A 83 -25.98 -12.94 -5.60
C TYR A 83 -25.64 -13.55 -6.96
N PRO A 84 -25.71 -14.89 -7.11
CA PRO A 84 -25.47 -15.55 -8.38
C PRO A 84 -26.55 -15.14 -9.40
N THR A 85 -26.12 -14.66 -10.56
CA THR A 85 -27.04 -14.36 -11.67
C THR A 85 -27.68 -15.63 -12.19
N SER A 86 -28.93 -15.56 -12.65
CA SER A 86 -29.68 -16.73 -13.14
C SER A 86 -28.97 -17.48 -14.28
N GLU A 87 -28.04 -16.84 -14.99
CA GLU A 87 -27.17 -17.49 -15.96
C GLU A 87 -26.24 -18.55 -15.33
N THR A 88 -25.84 -18.40 -14.07
CA THR A 88 -25.04 -19.43 -13.37
C THR A 88 -25.86 -20.64 -12.95
N LYS A 89 -27.20 -20.60 -13.01
CA LYS A 89 -28.06 -21.76 -12.74
C LYS A 89 -28.49 -22.53 -13.99
N LYS A 90 -28.23 -22.01 -15.19
CA LYS A 90 -28.50 -22.72 -16.46
C LYS A 90 -27.27 -23.41 -17.07
N VAL A 91 -26.11 -23.36 -16.41
CA VAL A 91 -24.88 -24.05 -16.85
C VAL A 91 -24.35 -24.98 -15.74
N GLN A 92 -25.27 -25.71 -15.09
CA GLN A 92 -24.95 -27.00 -14.47
C GLN A 92 -25.19 -28.13 -15.49
N ASP A 93 -24.76 -27.91 -16.73
CA ASP A 93 -24.49 -29.00 -17.66
C ASP A 93 -22.96 -29.08 -17.77
N GLU A 94 -22.45 -30.28 -17.58
CA GLU A 94 -21.12 -30.65 -17.08
C GLU A 94 -19.91 -30.24 -17.96
N ASP A 95 -20.14 -29.58 -19.12
CA ASP A 95 -19.09 -29.19 -20.08
C ASP A 95 -18.49 -27.79 -19.83
N GLY A 96 -19.24 -26.86 -19.21
CA GLY A 96 -18.77 -25.49 -18.97
C GLY A 96 -17.76 -25.37 -17.82
N GLN A 97 -17.87 -26.26 -16.82
CA GLN A 97 -16.99 -26.25 -15.65
C GLN A 97 -15.57 -26.75 -16.00
N ALA A 98 -15.43 -27.76 -16.86
CA ALA A 98 -14.13 -28.27 -17.26
C ALA A 98 -13.29 -27.22 -18.01
N SER A 99 -13.94 -26.42 -18.87
CA SER A 99 -13.29 -25.33 -19.61
C SER A 99 -12.86 -24.19 -18.69
N LYS A 100 -13.72 -23.81 -17.74
CA LYS A 100 -13.40 -22.75 -16.76
C LYS A 100 -12.34 -23.19 -15.75
N VAL A 101 -12.33 -24.46 -15.35
CA VAL A 101 -11.27 -25.04 -14.50
C VAL A 101 -9.93 -25.06 -15.23
N LYS A 102 -9.90 -25.39 -16.53
CA LYS A 102 -8.66 -25.31 -17.33
C LYS A 102 -8.16 -23.87 -17.46
N GLU A 103 -9.05 -22.92 -17.71
CA GLU A 103 -8.69 -21.50 -17.80
C GLU A 103 -8.16 -20.96 -16.45
N LEU A 104 -8.81 -21.33 -15.34
CA LEU A 104 -8.33 -21.01 -14.00
C LEU A 104 -6.98 -21.65 -13.69
N GLN A 105 -6.75 -22.91 -14.07
CA GLN A 105 -5.44 -23.57 -13.91
C GLN A 105 -4.33 -22.89 -14.70
N VAL A 106 -4.60 -22.48 -15.95
CA VAL A 106 -3.63 -21.72 -16.76
C VAL A 106 -3.35 -20.36 -16.12
N THR A 107 -4.37 -19.70 -15.58
CA THR A 107 -4.22 -18.40 -14.91
C THR A 107 -3.40 -18.53 -13.62
N VAL A 108 -3.65 -19.56 -12.81
CA VAL A 108 -2.87 -19.86 -11.60
C VAL A 108 -1.41 -20.15 -11.95
N ALA A 109 -1.15 -21.00 -12.94
CA ALA A 109 0.21 -21.30 -13.38
C ALA A 109 0.95 -20.04 -13.87
N LYS A 110 0.25 -19.15 -14.58
CA LYS A 110 0.82 -17.87 -15.01
C LYS A 110 1.15 -16.98 -13.81
N LEU A 111 0.22 -16.82 -12.86
CA LEU A 111 0.43 -16.03 -11.65
C LEU A 111 1.58 -16.57 -10.78
N GLU A 112 1.70 -17.90 -10.65
CA GLU A 112 2.84 -18.52 -9.96
C GLU A 112 4.17 -18.23 -10.64
N SER A 113 4.20 -18.27 -11.98
CA SER A 113 5.41 -17.93 -12.74
C SER A 113 5.79 -16.46 -12.60
N GLU A 114 4.80 -15.55 -12.57
CA GLU A 114 5.03 -14.13 -12.34
C GLU A 114 5.48 -13.84 -10.92
N ASN A 115 4.91 -14.52 -9.91
CA ASN A 115 5.36 -14.41 -8.53
C ASN A 115 6.80 -14.89 -8.35
N LYS A 116 7.18 -16.02 -8.94
CA LYS A 116 8.58 -16.48 -8.93
C LYS A 116 9.54 -15.46 -9.56
N LYS A 117 9.15 -14.84 -10.67
CA LYS A 117 9.95 -13.76 -11.30
C LYS A 117 10.07 -12.55 -10.37
N ARG A 118 8.96 -12.11 -9.76
CA ARG A 118 8.97 -11.00 -8.79
C ARG A 118 9.86 -11.30 -7.58
N GLU A 119 9.81 -12.52 -7.05
CA GLU A 119 10.67 -12.95 -5.95
C GLU A 119 12.16 -12.91 -6.31
N LEU A 120 12.52 -13.32 -7.55
CA LEU A 120 13.90 -13.20 -8.03
C LEU A 120 14.34 -11.74 -8.14
N THR A 121 13.51 -10.87 -8.74
CA THR A 121 13.80 -9.44 -8.84
C THR A 121 13.92 -8.79 -7.46
N ILE A 122 13.08 -9.18 -6.49
CA ILE A 122 13.19 -8.67 -5.12
C ILE A 122 14.53 -9.08 -4.49
N LYS A 123 14.98 -10.32 -4.70
CA LYS A 123 16.30 -10.78 -4.21
C LYS A 123 17.45 -10.02 -4.85
N GLU A 124 17.39 -9.76 -6.15
CA GLU A 124 18.40 -8.97 -6.87
C GLU A 124 18.46 -7.54 -6.33
N LEU A 125 17.31 -6.87 -6.18
CA LEU A 125 17.24 -5.52 -5.61
C LEU A 125 17.73 -5.47 -4.16
N GLN A 126 17.48 -6.51 -3.37
CA GLN A 126 18.02 -6.61 -2.00
C GLN A 126 19.55 -6.76 -1.99
N ALA A 127 20.11 -7.52 -2.92
CA ALA A 127 21.56 -7.63 -3.07
C ALA A 127 22.18 -6.29 -3.47
N GLU A 128 21.61 -5.61 -4.47
CA GLU A 128 22.04 -4.28 -4.90
C GLU A 128 21.95 -3.23 -3.78
N LEU A 129 20.89 -3.26 -2.98
CA LEU A 129 20.75 -2.37 -1.82
C LEU A 129 21.82 -2.63 -0.76
N ASN A 130 22.15 -3.89 -0.47
CA ASN A 130 23.21 -4.21 0.48
C ASN A 130 24.58 -3.75 -0.03
N ASP A 131 24.86 -3.91 -1.32
CA ASP A 131 26.12 -3.46 -1.90
C ASP A 131 26.21 -1.94 -1.97
N ALA A 132 25.10 -1.25 -2.26
CA ALA A 132 25.00 0.20 -2.18
C ALA A 132 25.16 0.72 -0.74
N GLN A 133 24.67 0.00 0.26
CA GLN A 133 24.88 0.34 1.67
C GLN A 133 26.35 0.20 2.07
N LYS A 134 27.01 -0.91 1.70
CA LYS A 134 28.44 -1.10 1.96
C LYS A 134 29.30 -0.03 1.30
N SER A 135 29.01 0.32 0.03
CA SER A 135 29.77 1.37 -0.66
C SER A 135 29.57 2.73 0.00
N LYS A 136 28.35 3.04 0.45
CA LYS A 136 28.07 4.25 1.24
C LYS A 136 28.85 4.28 2.55
N GLU A 137 28.91 3.18 3.28
CA GLU A 137 29.70 3.07 4.52
C GLU A 137 31.19 3.26 4.26
N GLN A 138 31.72 2.64 3.20
CA GLN A 138 33.12 2.81 2.79
C GLN A 138 33.45 4.26 2.44
N LEU A 139 32.59 4.91 1.64
CA LEU A 139 32.76 6.32 1.29
C LEU A 139 32.65 7.23 2.52
N GLN A 140 31.79 6.90 3.48
CA GLN A 140 31.68 7.66 4.72
C GLN A 140 32.97 7.56 5.55
N VAL A 141 33.52 6.35 5.68
CA VAL A 141 34.82 6.14 6.36
C VAL A 141 35.93 6.87 5.63
N GLU A 142 35.98 6.80 4.30
CA GLU A 142 36.99 7.52 3.51
C GLU A 142 36.89 9.04 3.70
N LEU A 143 35.68 9.59 3.67
CA LEU A 143 35.44 11.01 3.96
C LEU A 143 35.91 11.41 5.36
N ASP A 144 35.64 10.58 6.38
CA ASP A 144 36.04 10.87 7.75
C ASP A 144 37.57 10.79 7.91
N THR A 145 38.23 9.83 7.26
CA THR A 145 39.71 9.75 7.25
C THR A 145 40.35 10.94 6.54
N LEU A 146 39.80 11.38 5.40
CA LEU A 146 40.29 12.55 4.68
C LEU A 146 40.12 13.83 5.48
N LYS A 147 39.00 13.99 6.20
CA LYS A 147 38.79 15.11 7.12
C LYS A 147 39.82 15.10 8.25
N GLN A 148 40.05 13.96 8.89
CA GLN A 148 41.07 13.82 9.95
C GLN A 148 42.48 14.16 9.43
N GLN A 149 42.85 13.64 8.25
CA GLN A 149 44.13 13.97 7.62
C GLN A 149 44.24 15.46 7.27
N ALA A 150 43.16 16.10 6.83
CA ALA A 150 43.14 17.52 6.55
C ALA A 150 43.30 18.34 7.84
N GLU A 151 42.59 17.97 8.91
CA GLU A 151 42.72 18.60 10.23
C GLU A 151 44.12 18.41 10.83
N GLU A 152 44.71 17.22 10.74
CA GLU A 152 46.09 16.98 11.16
C GLU A 152 47.11 17.76 10.35
N LYS A 153 46.92 17.90 9.03
CA LYS A 153 47.80 18.72 8.18
C LYS A 153 47.71 20.21 8.54
N VAL A 154 46.51 20.72 8.83
CA VAL A 154 46.33 22.11 9.30
C VAL A 154 47.02 22.31 10.64
N ARG A 155 46.79 21.38 11.58
CA ARG A 155 47.34 21.43 12.94
C ARG A 155 48.87 21.25 12.99
N ASN A 156 49.46 20.47 12.07
CA ASN A 156 50.90 20.31 11.92
C ASN A 156 51.56 21.41 11.08
N ALA A 157 50.81 22.15 10.25
CA ALA A 157 51.31 23.31 9.51
C ALA A 157 51.39 24.60 10.34
N GLU A 158 50.68 24.68 11.47
CA GLU A 158 50.73 25.81 12.40
C GLU A 158 52.05 25.94 13.18
N PRO A 159 52.69 24.89 13.75
CA PRO A 159 53.96 25.05 14.45
C PRO A 159 55.16 25.30 13.51
N ALA A 160 55.15 24.77 12.29
CA ALA A 160 56.29 24.85 11.37
C ALA A 160 56.50 26.25 10.75
N LYS A 161 55.42 27.04 10.59
CA LYS A 161 55.53 28.41 10.09
C LYS A 161 55.91 29.40 11.20
N ASP A 162 55.52 29.13 12.45
CA ASP A 162 55.70 30.06 13.55
C ASP A 162 57.14 30.04 14.11
N GLU A 163 57.83 28.88 14.09
CA GLU A 163 59.27 28.82 14.44
C GLU A 163 60.17 29.41 13.35
N SER A 164 59.93 29.12 12.06
CA SER A 164 60.76 29.64 10.98
C SER A 164 60.66 31.17 10.81
N ILE A 165 59.53 31.75 11.23
CA ILE A 165 59.33 33.21 11.25
C ILE A 165 60.03 33.85 12.45
N LYS A 166 59.98 33.21 13.64
CA LYS A 166 60.65 33.72 14.85
C LYS A 166 62.17 33.70 14.72
N GLU A 167 62.77 32.67 14.13
CA GLU A 167 64.22 32.62 13.87
C GLU A 167 64.67 33.75 12.92
N ARG A 168 63.93 33.97 11.82
CA ARG A 168 64.24 35.03 10.84
C ARG A 168 64.05 36.46 11.36
N ILE A 169 63.14 36.67 12.31
CA ILE A 169 62.91 37.99 12.93
C ILE A 169 63.98 38.27 13.99
N ASN A 170 64.37 37.27 14.78
CA ASN A 170 65.38 37.44 15.82
C ASN A 170 66.79 37.69 15.25
N GLU A 171 67.08 37.22 14.04
CA GLU A 171 68.35 37.52 13.35
C GLU A 171 68.38 38.95 12.77
N LYS A 172 67.23 39.54 12.40
CA LYS A 172 67.16 40.87 11.76
C LYS A 172 67.02 42.06 12.71
N VAL A 173 66.68 41.85 13.98
CA VAL A 173 66.41 42.95 14.93
C VAL A 173 67.63 43.34 15.78
N SER A 174 68.74 42.60 15.66
CA SER A 174 69.93 42.82 16.48
C SER A 174 70.84 43.97 16.05
N ASP A 175 70.85 44.37 14.77
CA ASP A 175 71.98 45.18 14.26
C ASP A 175 71.72 46.66 13.95
N ASP A 176 70.52 47.13 13.60
CA ASP A 176 70.39 48.53 13.15
C ASP A 176 69.66 49.43 14.14
N LYS A 177 70.36 49.74 15.24
CA LYS A 177 70.18 51.02 15.92
C LYS A 177 70.66 52.15 15.00
N LYS A 178 69.74 53.08 14.73
CA LYS A 178 69.93 54.47 14.23
C LYS A 178 69.78 54.66 12.72
N GLY A 179 68.57 55.07 12.33
CA GLY A 179 68.32 55.74 11.06
C GLY A 179 66.97 56.43 11.08
N HIS A 180 66.96 57.73 11.38
CA HIS A 180 65.76 58.58 11.41
C HIS A 180 65.11 58.67 10.01
N TRP A 181 64.18 57.77 9.73
CA TRP A 181 63.44 57.71 8.47
C TRP A 181 62.38 58.81 8.30
N TRP A 182 62.14 59.64 9.32
CA TRP A 182 61.11 60.67 9.31
C TRP A 182 61.52 62.01 8.66
N ASN A 183 62.80 62.22 8.32
CA ASN A 183 63.29 63.51 7.79
C ASN A 183 63.10 63.72 6.27
N LYS A 184 62.39 62.83 5.57
CA LYS A 184 62.18 62.92 4.11
C LYS A 184 60.75 63.28 3.71
N PHE A 185 59.83 63.47 4.66
CA PHE A 185 58.42 63.70 4.36
C PHE A 185 57.91 65.11 4.72
N MET A 186 58.73 65.97 5.32
CA MET A 186 58.33 67.33 5.70
C MET A 186 59.40 68.34 5.25
N GLY A 187 59.13 69.04 4.15
CA GLY A 187 59.73 70.35 3.83
C GLY A 187 60.95 70.33 2.93
#